data_AF-A0A9E4F1F2-F1
#
_entry.id   AF-A0A9E4F1F2-F1
#
_cell.length_a   1.000
_cell.length_b   1.000
_cell.length_c   1.000
_cell.angle_alpha   90.00
_cell.angle_beta   90.00
_cell.angle_gamma   90.00
#
_symmetry.space_group_name_H-M   'P 1'
#
loop_
_entity.id
_entity.type
_entity.pdbx_description
1 polymer ?
#
loop_
_entity_poly.entity_id
_entity_poly.type
_entity_poly.pdbx_seq_one_letter_code
_entity_poly.pdbx_strand_id
1 'polypeptide(L)'
;ADALGDIGKVCLRHFRGGRALVVTDTNVAPLYAEKTLALLGAAGVQASVLRIPAGEASKSMRQLSRILDRMASMRLDRGCGAVALGGGVVGDITGFAAAVFLRGVPYV
;
A
#
# COMPACT_ATOMS: atom_id res chain seq x y z
N ALA A 1 -3.10 -19.19 -10.67
CA ALA A 1 -3.19 -18.77 -9.25
C ALA A 1 -3.66 -17.31 -9.24
N ASP A 2 -4.69 -16.97 -8.46
CA ASP A 2 -5.09 -15.57 -8.25
C ASP A 2 -3.93 -14.85 -7.57
N ALA A 3 -3.28 -13.90 -8.24
CA ALA A 3 -2.10 -13.21 -7.74
C ALA A 3 -2.35 -12.54 -6.37
N LEU A 4 -3.61 -12.18 -6.10
CA LEU A 4 -4.02 -11.61 -4.83
C LEU A 4 -3.92 -12.63 -3.68
N GLY A 5 -4.14 -13.92 -3.95
CA GLY A 5 -4.13 -14.98 -2.93
C GLY A 5 -2.78 -15.19 -2.24
N ASP A 6 -1.68 -14.83 -2.90
CA ASP A 6 -0.33 -14.96 -2.34
C ASP A 6 0.22 -13.64 -1.73
N ILE A 7 -0.58 -12.56 -1.71
CA ILE A 7 -0.11 -11.23 -1.28
C ILE A 7 0.43 -11.23 0.16
N GLY A 8 -0.19 -11.99 1.06
CA GLY A 8 0.26 -12.14 2.44
C GLY A 8 1.67 -12.75 2.52
N LYS A 9 1.93 -13.80 1.73
CA LYS A 9 3.25 -14.46 1.68
C LYS A 9 4.32 -13.52 1.12
N VAL A 10 3.99 -12.77 0.07
CA VAL A 10 4.90 -11.79 -0.54
C VAL A 10 5.24 -10.69 0.46
N CYS A 11 4.23 -10.13 1.12
CA CYS A 11 4.42 -9.09 2.14
C CYS A 11 5.29 -9.60 3.29
N LEU A 12 5.06 -10.80 3.83
CA LEU A 12 5.86 -11.35 4.94
C LEU A 12 7.34 -11.52 4.61
N ARG A 13 7.71 -11.74 3.34
CA ARG A 13 9.13 -11.83 2.93
C ARG A 13 9.87 -10.50 3.08
N HIS A 14 9.15 -9.39 3.00
CA HIS A 14 9.76 -8.05 2.96
C HIS A 14 9.37 -7.17 4.17
N PHE A 15 8.19 -7.36 4.75
CA PHE A 15 7.59 -6.48 5.75
C PHE A 15 7.84 -7.00 7.17
N ARG A 16 9.10 -6.96 7.60
CA ARG A 16 9.54 -7.44 8.92
C ARG A 16 8.86 -6.75 10.12
N GLY A 17 8.29 -5.57 9.92
CA GLY A 17 7.57 -4.78 10.92
C GLY A 17 6.08 -5.14 11.05
N GLY A 18 5.58 -6.09 10.25
CA GLY A 18 4.22 -6.64 10.38
C GLY A 18 3.08 -5.64 10.13
N ARG A 19 3.37 -4.46 9.58
CA ARG A 19 2.39 -3.42 9.26
C ARG A 19 2.55 -2.94 7.83
N ALA A 20 1.43 -2.60 7.19
CA ALA A 20 1.43 -2.10 5.83
C ALA A 20 0.34 -1.06 5.56
N LEU A 21 0.64 -0.11 4.66
CA LEU A 21 -0.39 0.74 4.06
C LEU A 21 -0.74 0.23 2.66
N VAL A 22 -2.00 -0.15 2.45
CA VAL A 22 -2.53 -0.44 1.12
C VAL A 22 -3.03 0.86 0.50
N VAL A 23 -2.49 1.24 -0.66
CA VAL A 23 -2.95 2.39 -1.44
C VAL A 23 -3.71 1.88 -2.66
N THR A 24 -4.90 2.42 -2.89
CA THR A 24 -5.77 2.03 -4.02
C THR A 24 -6.58 3.21 -4.52
N ASP A 25 -7.15 3.10 -5.71
CA ASP A 25 -8.00 4.15 -6.28
C ASP A 25 -9.50 3.92 -6.03
N THR A 26 -10.32 4.91 -6.39
CA THR A 26 -11.77 4.87 -6.21
C THR A 26 -12.48 3.76 -6.97
N ASN A 27 -11.92 3.25 -8.06
CA ASN A 27 -12.51 2.21 -8.90
C ASN A 27 -12.13 0.81 -8.40
N VAL A 28 -10.89 0.64 -7.95
CA VAL A 28 -10.35 -0.66 -7.50
C VAL A 28 -10.74 -0.96 -6.04
N ALA A 29 -10.85 0.07 -5.19
CA ALA A 29 -11.15 -0.12 -3.77
C ALA A 29 -12.41 -0.98 -3.50
N PRO A 30 -13.58 -0.71 -4.12
CA PRO A 30 -14.80 -1.48 -3.83
C PRO A 30 -14.71 -2.96 -4.23
N LEU A 31 -13.79 -3.29 -5.14
CA LEU A 31 -13.65 -4.64 -5.68
C LEU A 31 -12.70 -5.50 -4.85
N TYR A 32 -11.60 -4.91 -4.35
CA TYR A 32 -10.48 -5.70 -3.83
C TYR A 32 -9.92 -5.23 -2.48
N ALA A 33 -10.31 -4.07 -1.95
CA ALA A 33 -9.70 -3.54 -0.73
C ALA A 33 -9.98 -4.43 0.50
N GLU A 34 -11.24 -4.84 0.70
CA GLU A 34 -11.61 -5.70 1.83
C GLU A 34 -10.97 -7.08 1.74
N LYS A 35 -11.01 -7.69 0.55
CA LYS A 35 -10.35 -8.98 0.29
C LYS A 35 -8.84 -8.90 0.57
N THR A 36 -8.19 -7.82 0.14
CA THR A 36 -6.75 -7.59 0.40
C THR A 36 -6.46 -7.47 1.89
N LEU A 37 -7.27 -6.69 2.62
CA LEU A 37 -7.12 -6.55 4.07
C LEU A 37 -7.29 -7.88 4.81
N ALA A 38 -8.29 -8.68 4.42
CA ALA A 38 -8.53 -10.00 5.00
C ALA A 38 -7.34 -10.96 4.77
N LEU A 39 -6.79 -10.97 3.55
CA LEU A 39 -5.63 -11.82 3.21
C LEU A 39 -4.36 -11.40 3.94
N LEU A 40 -4.11 -10.09 4.07
CA LEU A 40 -2.99 -9.56 4.84
C LEU A 40 -3.15 -9.87 6.33
N GLY A 41 -4.35 -9.68 6.88
CA GLY A 41 -4.67 -10.01 8.27
C GLY A 41 -4.50 -11.49 8.58
N ALA A 42 -4.96 -12.39 7.69
CA ALA A 42 -4.78 -13.83 7.82
C ALA A 42 -3.30 -14.25 7.81
N ALA A 43 -2.43 -13.47 7.16
CA ALA A 43 -0.98 -13.66 7.17
C ALA A 43 -0.28 -12.97 8.36
N GLY A 44 -1.02 -12.30 9.26
CA GLY A 44 -0.44 -11.59 10.41
C GLY A 44 0.10 -10.18 10.09
N VAL A 45 -0.24 -9.62 8.94
CA VAL A 45 0.11 -8.23 8.57
C VAL A 45 -1.04 -7.30 8.92
N GLN A 46 -0.78 -6.37 9.86
CA GLN A 46 -1.73 -5.31 10.22
C GLN A 46 -1.75 -4.23 9.13
N ALA A 47 -2.81 -4.23 8.32
CA ALA A 47 -2.93 -3.32 7.19
C ALA A 47 -4.07 -2.31 7.35
N SER A 48 -3.91 -1.16 6.70
CA SER A 48 -4.99 -0.18 6.50
C SER A 48 -5.04 0.25 5.04
N VAL A 49 -6.19 0.74 4.59
CA VAL A 49 -6.38 1.22 3.21
C VAL A 49 -6.41 2.75 3.17
N LEU A 50 -5.70 3.34 2.22
CA LEU A 50 -5.87 4.72 1.78
C LEU A 50 -6.40 4.74 0.35
N ARG A 51 -7.55 5.37 0.16
CA ARG A 51 -8.18 5.54 -1.16
C ARG A 51 -7.84 6.90 -1.76
N ILE A 52 -7.33 6.91 -2.97
CA ILE A 52 -7.06 8.11 -3.79
C ILE A 52 -8.03 8.17 -4.98
N PRO A 53 -8.27 9.35 -5.60
CA PRO A 53 -9.05 9.42 -6.83
C PRO A 53 -8.43 8.58 -7.95
N ALA A 54 -9.25 7.97 -8.82
CA ALA A 54 -8.74 7.31 -10.02
C ALA A 54 -8.27 8.31 -11.09
N GLY A 55 -7.29 7.90 -11.91
CA GLY A 55 -6.79 8.66 -13.06
C GLY A 55 -5.45 9.36 -12.86
N GLU A 56 -4.79 9.74 -13.96
CA GLU A 56 -3.42 10.26 -13.99
C GLU A 56 -3.22 11.52 -13.13
N ALA A 57 -4.26 12.35 -12.96
CA ALA A 57 -4.23 13.53 -12.09
C ALA A 57 -3.87 13.21 -10.62
N SER A 58 -4.03 11.94 -10.21
CA SER A 58 -3.59 11.48 -8.90
C SER A 58 -2.07 11.42 -8.76
N LYS A 59 -1.28 11.40 -9.86
CA LYS A 59 0.19 11.59 -9.81
C LYS A 59 0.53 13.05 -9.50
N SER A 60 0.27 13.43 -8.27
CA SER A 60 0.48 14.79 -7.78
C SER A 60 1.14 14.79 -6.41
N MET A 61 1.90 15.85 -6.12
CA MET A 61 2.51 16.06 -4.81
C MET A 61 1.48 16.08 -3.68
N ARG A 62 0.25 16.50 -3.98
CA ARG A 62 -0.87 16.47 -3.02
C ARG A 62 -1.22 15.04 -2.61
N GLN A 63 -1.37 14.11 -3.55
CA GLN A 63 -1.66 12.72 -3.19
C GLN A 63 -0.45 12.04 -2.55
N LEU A 64 0.76 12.35 -3.01
CA LEU A 64 2.00 11.88 -2.38
C LEU A 64 2.05 12.28 -0.90
N SER A 65 1.82 13.56 -0.58
CA SER A 65 1.76 14.05 0.81
C SER A 65 0.77 13.24 1.63
N ARG A 66 -0.46 13.03 1.12
CA ARG A 66 -1.48 12.25 1.83
C ARG A 66 -1.05 10.81 2.11
N ILE A 67 -0.33 10.17 1.19
CA ILE A 67 0.22 8.83 1.39
C ILE A 67 1.28 8.86 2.49
N LEU A 68 2.25 9.78 2.41
CA LEU A 68 3.32 9.92 3.42
C LEU A 68 2.76 10.26 4.81
N ASP A 69 1.78 11.16 4.88
CA ASP A 69 1.08 11.53 6.13
C ASP A 69 0.37 10.32 6.73
N ARG A 70 -0.26 9.49 5.89
CA ARG A 70 -0.93 8.27 6.35
C ARG A 70 0.09 7.27 6.89
N MET A 71 1.20 7.04 6.18
CA MET A 71 2.29 6.16 6.64
C MET A 71 2.86 6.64 7.99
N ALA A 72 3.08 7.95 8.14
CA ALA A 72 3.53 8.55 9.39
C ALA A 72 2.51 8.38 10.52
N SER A 73 1.22 8.61 10.25
CA SER A 73 0.14 8.45 11.25
C SER A 73 0.00 7.02 11.75
N MET A 74 0.29 6.03 10.90
CA MET A 74 0.32 4.61 11.25
C MET A 74 1.61 4.21 11.98
N ARG A 75 2.53 5.16 12.18
CA ARG A 75 3.86 4.94 12.78
C ARG A 75 4.61 3.81 12.07
N LEU A 76 4.55 3.79 10.73
CA LEU A 76 5.33 2.84 9.94
C LEU A 76 6.82 3.12 10.14
N ASP A 77 7.59 2.06 10.34
CA ASP A 77 9.05 2.08 10.44
C ASP A 77 9.67 1.41 9.20
N ARG A 78 11.00 1.28 9.17
CA ARG A 78 11.75 0.70 8.04
C ARG A 78 11.42 -0.77 7.76
N GLY A 79 10.84 -1.49 8.71
CA GLY A 79 10.40 -2.88 8.53
C GLY A 79 8.97 -2.97 8.00
N CYS A 80 8.20 -1.90 8.04
CA CYS A 80 6.83 -1.85 7.52
C CYS A 80 6.83 -1.60 6.01
N GLY A 81 5.71 -1.83 5.34
CA GLY A 81 5.63 -1.69 3.87
C GLY A 81 4.48 -0.85 3.33
N ALA A 82 4.54 -0.57 2.04
CA ALA A 82 3.42 -0.07 1.25
C ALA A 82 3.00 -1.11 0.22
N VAL A 83 1.70 -1.20 -0.06
CA VAL A 83 1.13 -2.10 -1.06
C VAL A 83 0.34 -1.28 -2.06
N ALA A 84 0.68 -1.35 -3.35
CA ALA A 84 -0.14 -0.76 -4.40
C ALA A 84 -1.21 -1.76 -4.86
N LEU A 85 -2.47 -1.40 -4.68
CA LEU A 85 -3.60 -2.15 -5.18
C LEU A 85 -4.29 -1.35 -6.28
N GLY A 86 -3.85 -1.53 -7.52
CA GLY A 86 -4.42 -0.85 -8.68
C GLY A 86 -3.53 -0.94 -9.93
N GLY A 87 -3.78 -0.05 -10.88
CA GLY A 87 -2.97 0.06 -12.10
C GLY A 87 -1.71 0.91 -11.93
N GLY A 88 -1.05 1.25 -13.04
CA GLY A 88 0.22 1.98 -13.06
C GLY A 88 0.21 3.32 -12.32
N VAL A 89 -0.91 4.06 -12.32
CA VAL A 89 -1.04 5.32 -11.56
C VAL A 89 -0.85 5.10 -10.06
N VAL A 90 -1.55 4.11 -9.50
CA VAL A 90 -1.46 3.76 -8.08
C VAL A 90 -0.07 3.22 -7.78
N GLY A 91 0.47 2.38 -8.66
CA GLY A 91 1.81 1.81 -8.53
C GLY A 91 2.91 2.87 -8.47
N ASP A 92 2.94 3.78 -9.45
CA ASP A 92 3.95 4.84 -9.54
C ASP A 92 3.98 5.72 -8.28
N ILE A 93 2.81 6.22 -7.85
CA ILE A 93 2.76 7.14 -6.72
C ILE A 93 3.05 6.45 -5.39
N THR A 94 2.60 5.20 -5.23
CA THR A 94 2.84 4.42 -4.01
C THR A 94 4.29 3.98 -3.93
N GLY A 95 4.86 3.54 -5.06
CA GLY A 95 6.28 3.19 -5.17
C GLY A 95 7.18 4.39 -4.89
N PHE A 96 6.85 5.57 -5.43
CA PHE A 96 7.60 6.78 -5.11
C PHE A 96 7.46 7.16 -3.63
N ALA A 97 6.26 7.07 -3.05
CA ALA A 97 6.05 7.30 -1.62
C ALA A 97 6.90 6.35 -0.76
N ALA A 98 6.93 5.05 -1.10
CA ALA A 98 7.73 4.06 -0.40
C ALA A 98 9.24 4.32 -0.53
N ALA A 99 9.71 4.78 -1.69
CA ALA A 99 11.11 5.11 -1.93
C ALA A 99 11.59 6.31 -1.09
N VAL A 100 10.75 7.33 -0.90
CA VAL A 100 11.12 8.54 -0.16
C VAL A 100 10.82 8.46 1.34
N PHE A 101 9.82 7.67 1.75
CA PHE A 101 9.47 7.51 3.16
C PHE A 101 10.62 6.84 3.94
N LEU A 102 11.12 7.52 4.97
CA LEU A 102 12.30 7.09 5.76
C LEU A 102 13.56 6.76 4.92
N ARG A 103 13.68 7.34 3.71
CA ARG A 103 14.70 7.02 2.70
C ARG A 103 14.61 5.58 2.17
N GLY A 104 13.41 5.01 2.14
CA GLY A 104 13.11 3.70 1.57
C GLY A 104 12.46 2.75 2.57
N VAL A 105 11.30 2.23 2.19
CA VAL A 105 10.63 1.10 2.83
C VAL A 105 10.20 0.06 1.77
N PRO A 106 10.00 -1.21 2.17
CA PRO A 106 9.45 -2.24 1.31
C PRO A 106 8.16 -1.82 0.56
N TYR A 107 8.07 -2.24 -0.70
CA TYR A 107 6.95 -1.97 -1.59
C TYR A 107 6.55 -3.26 -2.33
N VAL A 108 5.24 -3.52 -2.43
CA VAL A 108 4.64 -4.66 -3.14
C VAL A 108 3.55 -4.16 -4.07
#